data_AF-A0A531KN08-F1
#
_entry.id   AF-A0A531KN08-F1
#
_cell.length_a   1.000
_cell.length_b   1.000
_cell.length_c   1.000
_cell.angle_alpha   90.00
_cell.angle_beta   90.00
_cell.angle_gamma   90.00
#
_symmetry.space_group_name_H-M   'P 1'
#
loop_
_entity.id
_entity.type
_entity.pdbx_description
1 polymer ?
#
loop_
_entity_poly.entity_id
_entity_poly.type
_entity_poly.pdbx_seq_one_letter_code
_entity_poly.pdbx_strand_id
1 'polypeptide(L)'
;MVAARTINRRGDTATMRALLVLSLLTTVAASATGLAAPLSPGMVPTRHVYPAIVWILVIWVLAHAALGTVMQAYCLARSLAGRLTPEHDLDLGNVVLYWHFLLIAAVITFAIIGLFPAAM
;
A
#
# COMPACT_ATOMS: atom_id res chain seq x y z
N MET A 1 -4.14 -6.02 -6.00
CA MET A 1 -5.23 -6.44 -5.09
C MET A 1 -6.58 -6.71 -5.77
N VAL A 2 -7.16 -5.76 -6.51
CA VAL A 2 -8.45 -6.01 -7.21
C VAL A 2 -8.37 -7.22 -8.15
N ALA A 3 -7.33 -7.30 -8.98
CA ALA A 3 -7.10 -8.44 -9.86
C ALA A 3 -7.01 -9.78 -9.09
N ALA A 4 -6.30 -9.81 -7.95
CA ALA A 4 -6.18 -11.01 -7.11
C ALA A 4 -7.56 -11.50 -6.64
N ARG A 5 -8.45 -10.57 -6.22
CA ARG A 5 -9.83 -10.90 -5.85
C ARG A 5 -10.65 -11.40 -7.03
N THR A 6 -10.56 -10.75 -8.19
CA THR A 6 -11.29 -11.19 -9.39
C THR A 6 -10.87 -12.60 -9.82
N ILE A 7 -9.58 -12.91 -9.75
CA ILE A 7 -9.05 -14.24 -10.05
C ILE A 7 -9.43 -15.27 -8.98
N ASN A 8 -9.44 -14.91 -7.69
CA ASN A 8 -9.94 -15.77 -6.61
C ASN A 8 -11.37 -16.26 -6.90
N ARG A 9 -12.25 -15.33 -7.31
CA ARG A 9 -13.65 -15.62 -7.63
C ARG A 9 -13.84 -16.52 -8.85
N ARG A 10 -12.80 -16.69 -9.68
CA ARG A 10 -12.79 -17.63 -10.81
C ARG A 10 -12.28 -19.03 -10.42
N GLY A 11 -11.88 -19.25 -9.16
CA GLY A 11 -11.37 -20.53 -8.67
C GLY A 11 -9.86 -20.73 -8.82
N ASP A 12 -9.14 -19.81 -9.47
CA ASP A 12 -7.70 -19.93 -9.68
C ASP A 12 -6.90 -19.38 -8.49
N THR A 13 -6.74 -20.25 -7.49
CA THR A 13 -6.04 -19.90 -6.25
C THR A 13 -4.54 -19.68 -6.45
N ALA A 14 -3.91 -20.35 -7.42
CA ALA A 14 -2.48 -20.25 -7.66
C ALA A 14 -2.12 -18.87 -8.24
N THR A 15 -2.84 -18.44 -9.28
CA THR A 15 -2.65 -17.12 -9.87
C THR A 15 -3.02 -16.01 -8.88
N MET A 16 -4.07 -16.20 -8.07
CA MET A 16 -4.42 -15.27 -7.00
C MET A 16 -3.25 -15.08 -6.01
N ARG A 17 -2.63 -16.17 -5.54
CA ARG A 17 -1.48 -16.11 -4.63
C ARG A 17 -0.29 -15.39 -5.27
N ALA A 18 0.01 -15.67 -6.53
CA ALA A 18 1.06 -14.97 -7.26
C ALA A 18 0.81 -13.45 -7.35
N LEU A 19 -0.45 -13.06 -7.61
CA LEU A 19 -0.85 -11.65 -7.62
C LEU A 19 -0.77 -10.99 -6.23
N LEU A 20 -1.04 -11.73 -5.15
CA LEU A 20 -0.81 -11.25 -3.79
C LEU A 20 0.68 -11.03 -3.51
N VAL A 21 1.56 -11.94 -3.94
CA VAL A 21 3.01 -11.74 -3.77
C VAL A 21 3.48 -10.54 -4.58
N LEU A 22 3.08 -10.43 -5.85
CA LEU A 22 3.43 -9.30 -6.70
C LEU A 22 2.96 -7.97 -6.08
N SER A 23 1.72 -7.92 -5.59
CA SER A 23 1.18 -6.73 -4.93
C SER A 23 2.03 -6.33 -3.72
N LEU A 24 2.48 -7.30 -2.91
CA LEU A 24 3.33 -7.05 -1.74
C LEU A 24 4.69 -6.46 -2.15
N LEU A 25 5.33 -7.04 -3.18
CA LEU A 25 6.59 -6.54 -3.71
C LEU A 25 6.46 -5.11 -4.24
N THR A 26 5.38 -4.82 -4.99
CA THR A 26 5.14 -3.46 -5.50
C THR A 26 4.88 -2.46 -4.38
N THR A 27 4.19 -2.85 -3.29
CA THR A 27 4.00 -1.99 -2.12
C THR A 27 5.33 -1.66 -1.46
N VAL A 28 6.20 -2.64 -1.25
CA VAL A 28 7.51 -2.43 -0.63
C VAL A 28 8.38 -1.50 -1.50
N ALA A 29 8.42 -1.73 -2.81
CA ALA A 29 9.15 -0.88 -3.75
C ALA A 29 8.61 0.57 -3.76
N ALA A 30 7.29 0.75 -3.80
CA ALA A 30 6.66 2.06 -3.75
C ALA A 30 6.92 2.77 -2.41
N SER A 31 6.89 2.04 -1.30
CA SER A 31 7.15 2.55 0.05
C SER A 31 8.59 3.02 0.20
N ALA A 32 9.55 2.23 -0.29
CA ALA A 32 10.96 2.61 -0.31
C ALA A 32 11.20 3.86 -1.15
N THR A 33 10.55 3.96 -2.32
CA THR A 33 10.64 5.14 -3.19
C THR A 33 10.01 6.38 -2.52
N GLY A 34 8.85 6.23 -1.87
CA GLY A 34 8.19 7.31 -1.14
C GLY A 34 9.01 7.84 0.05
N LEU A 35 9.76 6.97 0.71
CA LEU A 35 10.67 7.36 1.80
C LEU A 35 11.93 8.09 1.33
N ALA A 36 12.33 7.91 0.06
CA ALA A 36 13.54 8.56 -0.46
C ALA A 36 13.45 10.09 -0.45
N ALA A 37 12.25 10.66 -0.65
CA ALA A 37 12.07 12.11 -0.71
C ALA A 37 12.35 12.83 0.63
N PRO A 38 11.79 12.43 1.78
CA PRO A 38 12.13 13.02 3.08
C PRO A 38 13.57 12.80 3.54
N LEU A 39 14.26 11.79 3.00
CA LEU A 39 15.67 11.54 3.31
C LEU A 39 16.63 12.51 2.58
N SER A 40 16.12 13.34 1.66
CA SER A 40 16.95 14.29 0.91
C SER A 40 17.54 15.40 1.79
N PRO A 41 18.75 15.90 1.47
CA PRO A 41 19.33 17.05 2.16
C PRO A 41 18.40 18.26 2.09
N GLY A 42 17.99 18.80 3.24
CA GLY A 42 17.06 19.93 3.33
C GLY A 42 15.73 19.59 4.00
N MET A 43 15.35 18.30 4.02
CA MET A 43 14.15 17.82 4.70
C MET A 43 14.40 17.53 6.20
N VAL A 44 14.96 18.50 6.93
CA VAL A 44 15.15 18.37 8.39
C VAL A 44 13.86 18.77 9.12
N PRO A 45 13.11 17.82 9.71
CA PRO A 45 11.76 18.09 10.23
C PRO A 45 11.73 19.04 11.42
N THR A 46 12.86 19.20 12.13
CA THR A 46 12.96 20.10 13.28
C THR A 46 13.30 21.55 12.92
N ARG A 47 13.65 21.84 11.66
CA ARG A 47 14.10 23.19 11.25
C ARG A 47 12.99 24.10 10.73
N HIS A 48 11.91 23.55 10.18
CA HIS A 48 10.82 24.34 9.61
C HIS A 48 9.54 23.50 9.50
N VAL A 49 8.38 24.18 9.47
CA VAL A 49 7.06 23.51 9.39
C VAL A 49 6.88 22.70 8.09
N TYR A 50 7.47 23.16 6.98
CA TYR A 50 7.33 22.48 5.69
C TYR A 50 7.97 21.07 5.69
N PRO A 51 9.27 20.88 6.01
CA PRO A 51 9.82 19.53 6.21
C PRO A 51 9.07 18.70 7.26
N ALA A 52 8.59 19.33 8.36
CA ALA A 52 7.85 18.63 9.40
C ALA A 52 6.56 17.99 8.85
N ILE A 53 5.74 18.76 8.11
CA ILE A 53 4.48 18.23 7.57
C ILE A 53 4.71 17.22 6.46
N VAL A 54 5.74 17.39 5.62
CA VAL A 54 6.13 16.40 4.61
C VAL A 54 6.47 15.05 5.26
N TRP A 55 7.29 15.06 6.32
CA TRP A 55 7.62 13.84 7.08
C TRP A 55 6.39 13.18 7.70
N ILE A 56 5.49 13.96 8.31
CA ILE A 56 4.25 13.43 8.92
C ILE A 56 3.39 12.73 7.87
N LEU A 57 3.16 13.36 6.72
CA LEU A 57 2.33 12.80 5.65
C LEU A 57 2.95 11.53 5.07
N VAL A 58 4.26 11.52 4.81
CA VAL A 58 4.95 10.34 4.29
C VAL A 58 4.92 9.19 5.30
N ILE A 59 5.29 9.42 6.57
CA ILE A 59 5.25 8.38 7.61
C ILE A 59 3.82 7.86 7.78
N TRP A 60 2.80 8.71 7.73
CA TRP A 60 1.41 8.30 7.85
C TRP A 60 1.01 7.32 6.74
N VAL A 61 1.31 7.64 5.49
CA VAL A 61 1.06 6.74 4.35
C VAL A 61 1.85 5.45 4.48
N LEU A 62 3.12 5.52 4.88
CA LEU A 62 3.97 4.34 5.07
C LEU A 62 3.48 3.43 6.20
N ALA A 63 2.97 4.01 7.29
CA ALA A 63 2.37 3.25 8.39
C ALA A 63 1.12 2.48 7.91
N HIS A 64 0.28 3.11 7.09
CA HIS A 64 -0.87 2.43 6.49
C HIS A 64 -0.45 1.40 5.43
N ALA A 65 0.62 1.65 4.67
CA ALA A 65 1.19 0.66 3.76
C ALA A 65 1.73 -0.57 4.50
N ALA A 66 2.38 -0.37 5.65
CA ALA A 66 2.82 -1.46 6.51
C ALA A 66 1.62 -2.27 7.04
N LEU A 67 0.57 -1.61 7.53
CA LEU A 67 -0.66 -2.27 7.98
C LEU A 67 -1.32 -3.05 6.84
N GLY A 68 -1.49 -2.44 5.66
CA GLY A 68 -2.05 -3.09 4.47
C GLY A 68 -1.22 -4.31 4.02
N THR A 69 0.09 -4.24 4.16
CA THR A 69 1.01 -5.36 3.88
C THR A 69 0.77 -6.53 4.85
N VAL A 70 0.61 -6.26 6.15
CA VAL A 70 0.28 -7.28 7.15
C VAL A 70 -1.07 -7.93 6.85
N MET A 71 -2.10 -7.12 6.55
CA MET A 71 -3.42 -7.61 6.18
C MET A 71 -3.39 -8.51 4.95
N GLN A 72 -2.60 -8.13 3.93
CA GLN A 72 -2.44 -8.91 2.71
C GLN A 72 -1.66 -10.20 2.94
N ALA A 73 -0.59 -10.16 3.74
CA ALA A 73 0.17 -11.35 4.13
C ALA A 73 -0.71 -12.34 4.92
N TYR A 74 -1.61 -11.83 5.76
CA TYR A 74 -2.62 -12.65 6.44
C TYR A 74 -3.55 -13.36 5.46
N CYS A 75 -4.08 -12.67 4.44
CA CYS A 75 -4.88 -13.30 3.40
C CYS A 75 -4.11 -14.38 2.63
N LEU A 76 -2.83 -14.13 2.32
CA LEU A 76 -1.96 -15.11 1.66
C LEU A 76 -1.76 -16.35 2.54
N ALA A 77 -1.43 -16.17 3.83
CA ALA A 77 -1.29 -17.27 4.78
C ALA A 77 -2.57 -18.08 4.95
N ARG A 78 -3.73 -17.40 5.02
CA ARG A 78 -5.05 -18.04 5.09
C ARG A 78 -5.36 -18.83 3.82
N SER A 79 -5.00 -18.30 2.64
CA SER A 79 -5.11 -19.03 1.38
C SER A 79 -4.22 -20.28 1.35
N LEU A 80 -2.97 -20.18 1.80
CA LEU A 80 -2.05 -21.32 1.87
C LEU A 80 -2.56 -22.41 2.83
N ALA A 81 -3.22 -22.01 3.92
CA ALA A 81 -3.88 -22.92 4.85
C ALA A 81 -5.22 -23.49 4.33
N GLY A 82 -5.64 -23.18 3.09
CA GLY A 82 -6.91 -23.64 2.51
C GLY A 82 -8.15 -22.99 3.12
N ARG A 83 -8.00 -21.91 3.90
CA ARG A 83 -9.08 -21.23 4.62
C ARG A 83 -9.62 -19.98 3.90
N LEU A 84 -9.20 -19.76 2.66
CA LEU A 84 -9.68 -18.67 1.80
C LEU A 84 -10.08 -19.29 0.46
N THR A 85 -11.38 -19.35 0.20
CA THR A 85 -11.96 -19.96 -1.00
C THR A 85 -12.63 -18.90 -1.88
N PRO A 86 -13.04 -19.24 -3.12
CA PRO A 86 -13.80 -18.34 -3.98
C PRO A 86 -15.13 -17.89 -3.35
N GLU A 87 -15.79 -18.78 -2.61
CA GLU A 87 -17.08 -18.52 -1.94
C GLU A 87 -16.93 -17.78 -0.61
N HIS A 88 -15.83 -18.03 0.11
CA HIS A 88 -15.54 -17.45 1.42
C HIS A 88 -14.32 -16.51 1.35
N ASP A 89 -14.47 -15.39 0.63
CA ASP A 89 -13.39 -14.42 0.36
C ASP A 89 -13.52 -13.08 1.10
N LEU A 90 -14.36 -13.01 2.14
CA LEU A 90 -14.66 -11.77 2.87
C LEU A 90 -13.41 -11.02 3.36
N ASP A 91 -12.41 -11.74 3.87
CA ASP A 91 -11.14 -11.13 4.27
C ASP A 91 -10.47 -10.42 3.09
N LEU A 92 -10.38 -11.09 1.93
CA LEU A 92 -9.79 -10.52 0.72
C LEU A 92 -10.60 -9.31 0.23
N GLY A 93 -11.92 -9.36 0.34
CA GLY A 93 -12.81 -8.24 0.05
C GLY A 93 -12.53 -7.01 0.93
N ASN A 94 -12.43 -7.20 2.24
CA ASN A 94 -12.12 -6.13 3.20
C ASN A 94 -10.73 -5.53 2.95
N VAL A 95 -9.74 -6.38 2.71
CA VAL A 95 -8.38 -5.91 2.40
C VAL A 95 -8.38 -5.12 1.09
N VAL A 96 -9.10 -5.56 0.06
CA VAL A 96 -9.25 -4.79 -1.20
C VAL A 96 -9.87 -3.41 -0.95
N LEU A 97 -10.89 -3.28 -0.10
CA LEU A 97 -11.47 -1.97 0.23
C LEU A 97 -10.44 -1.05 0.91
N TYR A 98 -9.71 -1.58 1.89
CA TYR A 98 -8.62 -0.86 2.54
C TYR A 98 -7.57 -0.36 1.54
N TRP A 99 -7.22 -1.18 0.54
CA TRP A 99 -6.29 -0.78 -0.51
C TRP A 99 -6.78 0.37 -1.38
N HIS A 100 -8.09 0.53 -1.60
CA HIS A 100 -8.61 1.70 -2.30
C HIS A 100 -8.38 2.97 -1.50
N PHE A 101 -8.67 2.95 -0.20
CA PHE A 101 -8.37 4.05 0.71
C PHE A 101 -6.87 4.40 0.67
N LEU A 102 -6.00 3.41 0.84
CA LEU A 102 -4.56 3.62 0.86
C LEU A 102 -4.03 4.15 -0.47
N LEU A 103 -4.52 3.63 -1.60
CA LEU A 103 -4.12 4.10 -2.93
C LEU A 103 -4.45 5.58 -3.11
N ILE A 104 -5.68 5.98 -2.77
CA ILE A 104 -6.12 7.37 -2.88
C ILE A 104 -5.27 8.26 -1.96
N ALA A 105 -5.09 7.87 -0.70
CA ALA A 105 -4.28 8.60 0.26
C ALA A 105 -2.82 8.78 -0.22
N ALA A 106 -2.20 7.72 -0.74
CA ALA A 106 -0.84 7.75 -1.25
C ALA A 106 -0.71 8.64 -2.50
N VAL A 107 -1.59 8.47 -3.49
CA VAL A 107 -1.56 9.26 -4.73
C VAL A 107 -1.71 10.75 -4.42
N ILE A 108 -2.69 11.12 -3.59
CA ILE A 108 -2.90 12.52 -3.21
C ILE A 108 -1.69 13.06 -2.45
N THR A 109 -1.18 12.32 -1.48
CA THR A 109 -0.03 12.74 -0.65
C THR A 109 1.21 12.99 -1.52
N PHE A 110 1.60 12.03 -2.34
CA PHE A 110 2.81 12.16 -3.16
C PHE A 110 2.64 13.15 -4.31
N ALA A 111 1.42 13.30 -4.86
CA ALA A 111 1.15 14.34 -5.85
C ALA A 111 1.31 15.74 -5.25
N ILE A 112 0.76 16.00 -4.05
CA ILE A 112 0.89 17.30 -3.39
C ILE A 112 2.36 17.58 -3.03
N ILE A 113 3.07 16.61 -2.44
CA ILE A 113 4.47 16.79 -2.05
C ILE A 113 5.38 17.01 -3.28
N GLY A 114 5.15 16.28 -4.37
CA GLY A 114 6.03 16.30 -5.54
C GLY A 114 5.69 17.38 -6.57
N LEU A 115 4.42 17.68 -6.81
CA LEU A 115 3.99 18.58 -7.89
C LEU A 115 3.74 20.00 -7.42
N PHE A 116 3.25 20.19 -6.19
CA PHE A 116 2.90 21.52 -5.70
C PHE A 116 4.13 22.46 -5.62
N PRO A 117 5.29 22.03 -5.10
CA PRO A 117 6.49 22.89 -5.09
C PRO A 117 7.01 23.23 -6.49
N ALA A 118 6.76 22.38 -7.49
CA ALA A 118 7.19 22.63 -8.87
C ALA A 118 6.28 23.62 -9.61
N ALA A 119 5.09 23.91 -9.08
CA ALA A 119 4.10 24.79 -9.68
C ALA A 119 4.14 26.24 -9.15
N MET A 120 5.01 26.52 -8.17
CA MET A 120 5.22 27.83 -7.52
C MET A 120 6.61 28.38 -7.82
#